data_AF-A0A329VCU0-F1
#
_entry.id   AF-A0A329VCU0-F1
#
_cell.length_a   1.000
_cell.length_b   1.000
_cell.length_c   1.000
_cell.angle_alpha   90.00
_cell.angle_beta   90.00
_cell.angle_gamma   90.00
#
_symmetry.space_group_name_H-M   'P 1'
#
loop_
_entity.id
_entity.type
_entity.pdbx_description
1 polymer ?
#
loop_
_entity_poly.entity_id
_entity_poly.type
_entity_poly.pdbx_seq_one_letter_code
_entity_poly.pdbx_strand_id
1 'polypeptide(L)'
;MRLELQNLAKMSPAQERAFMAIFDAQLANDDGSEARAHLNAGEPIYYAEFDTPAGMVIKEYPGGRRELVSFMSGTEQVVEVLEE
;
A
#
# COMPACT_ATOMS: atom_id res chain seq x y z
N MET A 1 24.45 4.04 -8.54
CA MET A 1 23.39 4.48 -7.61
C MET A 1 22.80 3.24 -6.97
N ARG A 2 22.47 3.29 -5.68
CA ARG A 2 21.88 2.16 -4.95
C ARG A 2 20.38 2.03 -5.31
N LEU A 3 19.93 0.82 -5.63
CA LEU A 3 18.53 0.55 -6.01
C LEU A 3 17.67 0.44 -4.76
N GLU A 4 17.34 1.59 -4.19
CA GLU A 4 16.54 1.72 -2.97
C GLU A 4 15.39 2.68 -3.25
N LEU A 5 14.27 2.52 -2.54
CA LEU A 5 13.03 3.26 -2.79
C LEU A 5 13.26 4.79 -2.75
N GLN A 6 14.08 5.30 -1.83
CA GLN A 6 14.40 6.73 -1.72
C GLN A 6 15.12 7.32 -2.95
N ASN A 7 15.66 6.47 -3.83
CA ASN A 7 16.34 6.89 -5.05
C ASN A 7 15.46 6.70 -6.30
N LEU A 8 14.21 6.23 -6.16
CA LEU A 8 13.33 5.85 -7.29
C LEU A 8 13.20 6.97 -8.34
N ALA A 9 12.94 8.20 -7.88
CA ALA A 9 12.77 9.37 -8.76
C ALA A 9 14.04 9.78 -9.54
N LYS A 10 15.22 9.26 -9.15
CA LYS A 10 16.51 9.56 -9.79
C LYS A 10 16.99 8.40 -10.66
N MET A 11 16.22 7.33 -10.77
CA MET A 11 16.61 6.16 -11.54
C MET A 11 16.46 6.40 -13.04
N SER A 12 17.42 5.89 -13.81
CA SER A 12 17.21 5.70 -15.24
C SER A 12 16.15 4.62 -15.47
N PRO A 13 15.48 4.58 -16.64
CA PRO A 13 14.48 3.55 -16.93
C PRO A 13 15.00 2.12 -16.80
N ALA A 14 16.29 1.87 -17.05
CA ALA A 14 16.89 0.55 -16.87
C ALA A 14 17.05 0.17 -15.39
N GLN A 15 17.42 1.14 -14.56
CA GLN A 15 17.54 0.95 -13.11
C GLN A 15 16.17 0.78 -12.45
N GLU A 16 15.16 1.52 -12.91
CA GLU A 16 13.79 1.36 -12.44
C GLU A 16 13.26 -0.04 -12.74
N ARG A 17 13.43 -0.55 -13.98
CA ARG A 17 13.06 -1.94 -14.30
C ARG A 17 13.77 -2.97 -13.42
N ALA A 18 15.06 -2.77 -13.15
CA ALA A 18 15.81 -3.66 -12.27
C ALA A 18 15.34 -3.57 -10.81
N PHE A 19 15.03 -2.37 -10.33
CA PHE A 19 14.44 -2.16 -9.01
C PHE A 19 13.09 -2.85 -8.89
N MET A 20 12.18 -2.67 -9.85
CA MET A 20 10.86 -3.30 -9.83
C MET A 20 10.96 -4.83 -9.80
N ALA A 21 11.84 -5.43 -10.61
CA ALA A 21 12.03 -6.88 -10.59
C ALA A 21 12.51 -7.42 -9.22
N ILE A 22 13.37 -6.66 -8.53
CA ILE A 22 13.84 -7.03 -7.18
C ILE A 22 12.71 -6.82 -6.16
N PHE A 23 12.01 -5.69 -6.25
CA PHE A 23 10.94 -5.31 -5.35
C PHE A 23 9.75 -6.29 -5.44
N ASP A 24 9.34 -6.68 -6.65
CA ASP A 24 8.31 -7.68 -6.89
C ASP A 24 8.68 -9.04 -6.29
N ALA A 25 9.95 -9.46 -6.45
CA ALA A 25 10.43 -10.72 -5.87
C ALA A 25 10.45 -10.68 -4.33
N GLN A 26 10.71 -9.51 -3.72
CA GLN A 26 10.64 -9.33 -2.27
C GLN A 26 9.19 -9.36 -1.78
N LEU A 27 8.28 -8.65 -2.45
CA LEU A 27 6.84 -8.66 -2.16
C LEU A 27 6.23 -10.06 -2.29
N ALA A 28 6.68 -10.87 -3.25
CA ALA A 28 6.22 -12.26 -3.40
C ALA A 28 6.55 -13.16 -2.19
N ASN A 29 7.48 -12.73 -1.33
CA ASN A 29 7.83 -13.41 -0.08
C ASN A 29 7.33 -12.66 1.16
N ASP A 30 6.56 -11.58 1.00
CA ASP A 30 5.95 -10.89 2.11
C ASP A 30 4.90 -11.79 2.76
N ASP A 31 5.05 -12.02 4.06
CA ASP A 31 4.13 -12.83 4.84
C ASP A 31 3.06 -11.98 5.52
N GLY A 32 3.10 -10.66 5.38
CA GLY A 32 2.18 -9.70 5.99
C GLY A 32 2.39 -9.48 7.49
N SER A 33 3.55 -9.83 8.05
CA SER A 33 3.83 -9.69 9.49
C SER A 33 3.70 -8.26 9.98
N GLU A 34 4.21 -7.29 9.21
CA GLU A 34 4.16 -5.87 9.57
C GLU A 34 2.72 -5.34 9.55
N ALA A 35 1.93 -5.68 8.54
CA ALA A 35 0.51 -5.31 8.49
C ALA A 35 -0.25 -5.83 9.72
N ARG A 36 -0.04 -7.10 10.08
CA ARG A 36 -0.61 -7.68 11.31
C ARG A 36 -0.11 -7.01 12.58
N ALA A 37 1.17 -6.63 12.63
CA ALA A 37 1.75 -5.96 13.79
C ALA A 37 1.08 -4.59 14.03
N HIS A 38 0.88 -3.79 12.99
CA HIS A 38 0.15 -2.51 13.08
C HIS A 38 -1.30 -2.70 13.54
N LEU A 39 -2.03 -3.64 12.93
CA LEU A 39 -3.41 -3.94 13.34
C LEU A 39 -3.50 -4.38 14.81
N ASN A 40 -2.57 -5.24 15.25
CA ASN A 40 -2.49 -5.68 16.65
C ASN A 40 -2.09 -4.55 17.61
N ALA A 41 -1.37 -3.54 17.13
CA ALA A 41 -1.03 -2.34 17.90
C ALA A 41 -2.20 -1.33 17.98
N GLY A 42 -3.32 -1.59 17.30
CA GLY A 42 -4.46 -0.68 17.29
C GLY A 42 -4.38 0.40 16.20
N GLU A 43 -3.49 0.24 15.22
CA GLU A 43 -3.28 1.20 14.14
C GLU A 43 -3.93 0.70 12.85
N PRO A 44 -4.66 1.55 12.10
CA PRO A 44 -5.19 1.19 10.80
C PRO A 44 -4.08 1.08 9.76
N ILE A 45 -4.29 0.22 8.78
CA ILE A 45 -3.41 0.07 7.61
C ILE A 45 -4.14 0.54 6.34
N TYR A 46 -3.37 0.94 5.34
CA TYR A 46 -3.87 1.40 4.05
C TYR A 46 -3.24 0.60 2.92
N TYR A 47 -4.05 0.05 2.04
CA TYR A 47 -3.58 -0.72 0.89
C TYR A 47 -4.54 -0.58 -0.29
N ALA A 48 -4.14 -1.09 -1.45
CA ALA A 48 -5.00 -1.23 -2.61
C ALA A 48 -4.93 -2.68 -3.09
N GLU A 49 -6.08 -3.22 -3.47
CA GLU A 49 -6.21 -4.49 -4.17
C GLU A 49 -6.26 -4.24 -5.69
N PHE A 50 -6.21 -5.31 -6.47
CA PHE A 50 -6.19 -5.22 -7.93
C PHE A 50 -7.41 -4.48 -8.51
N ASP A 51 -8.56 -4.59 -7.85
CA ASP A 51 -9.84 -3.98 -8.23
C ASP A 51 -10.13 -2.67 -7.48
N THR A 52 -9.23 -2.21 -6.61
CA THR A 52 -9.40 -0.93 -5.92
C THR A 52 -9.40 0.22 -6.94
N PRO A 53 -10.43 1.08 -6.98
CA PRO A 53 -10.52 2.16 -7.94
C PRO A 53 -9.33 3.13 -7.87
N ALA A 54 -8.91 3.64 -9.03
CA ALA A 54 -7.81 4.60 -9.11
C ALA A 54 -8.09 5.85 -8.27
N GLY A 55 -7.08 6.28 -7.49
CA GLY A 55 -7.21 7.43 -6.57
C GLY A 55 -7.92 7.11 -5.25
N MET A 56 -8.14 5.82 -4.98
CA MET A 56 -8.69 5.32 -3.72
C MET A 56 -7.79 4.24 -3.12
N VAL A 57 -7.95 4.02 -1.83
CA VAL A 57 -7.28 2.95 -1.07
C VAL A 57 -8.26 2.37 -0.06
N ILE A 58 -8.06 1.12 0.32
CA ILE A 58 -8.75 0.46 1.43
C ILE A 58 -8.03 0.87 2.71
N LYS A 59 -8.80 1.33 3.69
CA LYS A 59 -8.38 1.50 5.08
C LYS A 59 -8.95 0.37 5.91
N GLU A 60 -8.08 -0.47 6.44
CA GLU A 60 -8.46 -1.55 7.35
C GLU A 60 -8.15 -1.15 8.78
N TYR A 61 -9.16 -1.23 9.64
CA TYR A 61 -9.04 -0.94 11.06
C TYR A 61 -8.71 -2.21 11.85
N PRO A 62 -8.11 -2.05 13.04
CA PRO A 62 -8.08 -3.12 14.04
C PRO A 62 -9.48 -3.71 14.23
N GLY A 63 -9.59 -5.04 14.17
CA GLY A 63 -10.88 -5.73 14.24
C GLY A 63 -11.56 -5.99 12.89
N GLY A 64 -10.90 -5.68 11.76
CA GLY A 64 -11.29 -6.16 10.43
C GLY A 64 -12.28 -5.28 9.67
N ARG A 65 -12.76 -4.18 10.28
CA ARG A 65 -13.60 -3.21 9.57
C ARG A 65 -12.79 -2.57 8.43
N ARG A 66 -13.35 -2.53 7.22
CA ARG A 66 -12.72 -1.95 6.04
C ARG A 66 -13.54 -0.80 5.46
N GLU A 67 -12.85 0.25 5.00
CA GLU A 67 -13.46 1.41 4.34
C GLU A 67 -12.69 1.70 3.05
N LEU A 68 -13.38 2.02 1.97
CA LEU A 68 -12.77 2.62 0.79
C LEU A 68 -12.64 4.13 1.04
N VAL A 69 -11.43 4.66 0.95
CA VAL A 69 -11.14 6.08 1.19
C VAL A 69 -10.42 6.72 0.01
N SER A 70 -10.60 8.04 -0.15
CA SER A 70 -9.90 8.85 -1.13
C SER A 70 -9.15 10.00 -0.46
N PHE A 71 -7.98 10.34 -1.01
CA PHE A 71 -7.18 11.50 -0.61
C PHE A 71 -7.12 12.58 -1.69
N MET A 72 -7.95 12.48 -2.74
CA MET A 72 -7.90 13.38 -3.90
C MET A 72 -8.24 14.84 -3.54
N SER A 73 -8.93 15.09 -2.43
CA SER A 73 -9.18 16.43 -1.88
C SER A 73 -8.01 17.00 -1.06
N GLY A 74 -6.93 16.24 -0.87
CA GLY A 74 -5.83 16.55 0.05
C GLY A 74 -6.10 16.15 1.51
N THR A 75 -7.27 15.58 1.80
CA THR A 75 -7.66 15.05 3.11
C THR A 75 -8.33 13.69 2.93
N GLU A 76 -8.28 12.84 3.97
CA GLU A 76 -8.98 11.55 3.96
C GLU A 76 -10.49 11.78 3.89
N GLN A 77 -11.14 11.12 2.92
CA GLN A 77 -12.60 11.06 2.79
C GLN A 77 -13.03 9.61 2.66
N VAL A 78 -13.98 9.18 3.49
CA VAL A 78 -14.62 7.87 3.34
C VAL A 78 -15.57 7.92 2.15
N VAL A 79 -15.36 7.02 1.20
CA VAL A 79 -16.21 6.84 0.02
C VAL A 79 -17.28 5.80 0.30
N GLU A 80 -16.88 4.66 0.89
CA GLU A 80 -17.76 3.52 1.15
C GLU A 80 -17.25 2.71 2.34
N VAL A 81 -18.16 2.08 3.10
CA VAL A 81 -17.82 1.06 4.09
C VAL A 81 -17.92 -0.30 3.41
N LEU A 82 -16.85 -1.09 3.45
CA LEU A 82 -16.81 -2.40 2.81
C LEU A 82 -17.31 -3.43 3.82
N GLU A 83 -18.50 -3.98 3.55
CA GLU A 83 -19.04 -5.13 4.30
C GLU A 83 -18.26 -6.42 3.93
N GLU A 84 -18.27 -7.42 4.83
CA GLU A 84 -17.61 -8.72 4.60
C GLU A 84 -18.24 -9.55 3.49
#